data_AF-A0A438ENR6-F1
#
_entry.id   AF-A0A438ENR6-F1
#
_cell.length_a   1.000
_cell.length_b   1.000
_cell.length_c   1.000
_cell.angle_alpha   90.00
_cell.angle_beta   90.00
_cell.angle_gamma   90.00
#
_symmetry.space_group_name_H-M   'P 1'
#
loop_
_entity.id
_entity.type
_entity.pdbx_description
1 polymer ?
#
loop_
_entity_poly.entity_id
_entity_poly.type
_entity_poly.pdbx_seq_one_letter_code
_entity_poly.pdbx_strand_id
1 'polypeptide(L)'
;MVLPTYLCKHIAGVIDDNDEKLRSVRDELGDEVYTAVRTALIEINEYNPSGRYIISELWNYGEGRKATLQEGVAFILRKWKTYRDKRGIN
;
A
#
# COMPACT_ATOMS: atom_id res chain seq x y z
N MET A 1 -1.15 -3.14 26.51
CA MET A 1 -2.10 -2.14 25.98
C MET A 1 -2.52 -2.62 24.60
N VAL A 2 -3.57 -3.44 24.53
CA VAL A 2 -4.14 -3.97 23.30
C VAL A 2 -5.35 -3.11 23.00
N LEU A 3 -5.20 -2.13 22.11
CA LEU A 3 -6.32 -1.35 21.57
C LEU A 3 -6.71 -1.91 20.20
N PRO A 4 -8.01 -1.87 19.86
CA PRO A 4 -8.68 -2.88 19.07
C PRO A 4 -8.51 -2.63 17.57
N THR A 5 -8.18 -3.69 16.84
CA THR A 5 -8.08 -3.77 15.37
C THR A 5 -9.42 -3.62 14.63
N TYR A 6 -10.44 -3.01 15.24
CA TYR A 6 -11.82 -2.99 14.71
C TYR A 6 -12.30 -1.65 14.16
N LEU A 7 -11.51 -0.57 14.20
CA LEU A 7 -11.96 0.75 13.70
C LEU A 7 -11.38 1.17 12.34
N CYS A 8 -10.63 0.31 11.64
CA CYS A 8 -10.08 0.62 10.31
C CYS A 8 -10.68 -0.25 9.19
N LYS A 9 -11.84 -0.88 9.41
CA LYS A 9 -12.58 -1.61 8.36
C LYS A 9 -13.73 -0.82 7.73
N HIS A 10 -14.07 0.36 8.24
CA HIS A 10 -15.26 1.12 7.81
C HIS A 10 -14.98 2.26 6.81
N ILE A 11 -13.76 2.40 6.30
CA ILE A 11 -13.44 3.36 5.22
C ILE A 11 -12.79 2.66 4.02
N ALA A 12 -13.08 1.37 3.82
CA ALA A 12 -13.01 0.83 2.46
C ALA A 12 -14.20 1.47 1.73
N GLY A 13 -13.97 2.65 1.17
CA GLY A 13 -15.00 3.41 0.47
C GLY A 13 -15.58 2.53 -0.62
N VAL A 14 -16.84 2.14 -0.46
CA VAL A 14 -17.61 1.52 -1.52
C VAL A 14 -17.58 2.50 -2.70
N ILE A 15 -17.08 2.07 -3.86
CA ILE A 15 -17.15 2.89 -5.06
C ILE A 15 -18.63 3.11 -5.35
N ASP A 16 -19.08 4.36 -5.25
CA ASP A 16 -20.43 4.74 -5.62
C ASP A 16 -20.46 4.96 -7.14
N ASP A 17 -21.12 4.08 -7.87
CA ASP A 17 -21.31 4.24 -9.31
C ASP A 17 -22.20 5.47 -9.65
N ASN A 18 -22.85 6.07 -8.64
CA ASN A 18 -23.52 7.37 -8.72
C ASN A 18 -22.64 8.55 -8.26
N ASP A 19 -21.33 8.36 -8.07
CA ASP A 19 -20.43 9.48 -7.87
C ASP A 19 -20.45 10.40 -9.10
N GLU A 20 -20.58 11.71 -8.85
CA GLU A 20 -20.72 12.71 -9.92
C GLU A 20 -19.53 12.72 -10.87
N LYS A 21 -18.31 12.52 -10.36
CA LYS A 21 -17.08 12.51 -11.18
C LYS A 21 -16.96 11.22 -11.97
N LEU A 22 -17.39 10.09 -11.42
CA LEU A 22 -17.41 8.83 -12.17
C LEU A 22 -18.42 8.86 -13.31
N ARG A 23 -19.60 9.47 -13.09
CA ARG A 23 -20.56 9.71 -14.17
C ARG A 23 -19.99 10.63 -15.23
N SER A 24 -19.34 11.75 -14.85
CA SER A 24 -18.78 12.67 -15.84
C SER A 24 -17.68 12.01 -16.69
N VAL A 25 -16.86 11.13 -16.11
CA VAL A 25 -15.88 10.33 -16.86
C VAL A 25 -16.56 9.46 -17.90
N ARG A 26 -17.66 8.78 -17.54
CA ARG A 26 -18.41 7.97 -18.50
C ARG A 26 -19.04 8.81 -19.60
N ASP A 27 -19.68 9.92 -19.22
CA ASP A 27 -20.44 10.77 -20.14
C ASP A 27 -19.52 11.54 -21.11
N GLU A 28 -18.31 11.92 -20.67
CA GLU A 28 -17.35 12.69 -21.48
C GLU A 28 -16.34 11.80 -22.24
N LEU A 29 -15.91 10.67 -21.65
CA LEU A 29 -14.80 9.85 -22.15
C LEU A 29 -15.18 8.41 -22.52
N GLY A 30 -16.42 8.01 -22.23
CA GLY A 30 -16.97 6.70 -22.60
C GLY A 30 -16.72 5.58 -21.58
N ASP A 31 -17.38 4.44 -21.84
CA ASP A 31 -17.45 3.30 -20.92
C ASP A 31 -16.10 2.61 -20.69
N GLU A 32 -15.21 2.60 -21.68
CA GLU A 32 -13.88 1.99 -21.55
C GLU A 32 -13.02 2.74 -20.53
N VAL A 33 -12.98 4.08 -20.63
CA VAL A 33 -12.23 4.94 -19.71
C VAL A 33 -12.85 4.89 -18.31
N TYR A 34 -14.18 4.93 -18.22
CA TYR A 34 -14.92 4.71 -16.98
C TYR A 34 -14.52 3.39 -16.30
N THR A 35 -14.49 2.30 -17.06
CA THR A 35 -14.15 0.97 -16.55
C THR A 35 -12.72 0.92 -16.04
N ALA A 36 -11.77 1.52 -16.79
CA ALA A 36 -10.37 1.59 -16.38
C ALA A 36 -10.19 2.38 -15.07
N VAL A 37 -10.82 3.56 -14.95
CA VAL A 37 -10.77 4.40 -13.74
C VAL A 37 -11.39 3.68 -12.55
N ARG A 38 -12.56 3.06 -12.75
CA ARG A 38 -13.25 2.29 -11.71
C ARG A 38 -12.38 1.15 -11.20
N THR A 39 -11.78 0.37 -12.10
CA THR A 39 -10.88 -0.73 -11.73
C THR A 39 -9.67 -0.23 -10.94
N ALA A 40 -9.01 0.83 -11.39
CA ALA A 40 -7.87 1.40 -10.67
C ALA A 40 -8.23 1.87 -9.25
N LEU A 41 -9.42 2.45 -9.07
CA LEU A 41 -9.93 2.84 -7.75
C LEU A 41 -10.16 1.62 -6.83
N ILE A 42 -10.64 0.50 -7.37
CA ILE A 42 -10.81 -0.76 -6.62
C ILE A 42 -9.44 -1.27 -6.18
N GLU A 43 -8.49 -1.38 -7.11
CA GLU A 43 -7.14 -1.89 -6.86
C GLU A 43 -6.41 -1.08 -5.78
N ILE A 44 -6.51 0.25 -5.83
CA ILE A 44 -5.93 1.14 -4.81
C ILE A 44 -6.56 0.89 -3.44
N ASN A 45 -7.87 0.69 -3.40
CA ASN A 45 -8.61 0.44 -2.16
C ASN A 45 -8.33 -0.95 -1.60
N GLU A 46 -8.07 -1.96 -2.43
CA GLU A 46 -7.64 -3.30 -2.00
C GLU A 46 -6.20 -3.28 -1.48
N TYR A 47 -5.30 -2.55 -2.14
CA TYR A 47 -3.89 -2.49 -1.77
C TYR A 47 -3.62 -1.66 -0.52
N ASN A 48 -4.23 -0.46 -0.43
CA ASN A 48 -4.03 0.47 0.68
C ASN A 48 -5.32 1.29 0.93
N PRO A 49 -6.35 0.71 1.55
CA PRO A 49 -7.66 1.35 1.72
C PRO A 49 -7.58 2.68 2.47
N SER A 50 -6.73 2.74 3.50
CA SER A 50 -6.60 3.90 4.37
C SER A 50 -5.75 5.02 3.77
N GLY A 51 -4.71 4.67 3.01
CA GLY A 51 -3.74 5.64 2.49
C GLY A 51 -3.95 6.04 1.03
N ARG A 52 -4.42 5.14 0.17
CA ARG A 52 -4.61 5.35 -1.27
C ARG A 52 -3.37 5.90 -2.01
N TYR A 53 -2.17 5.72 -1.46
CA TYR A 53 -0.89 6.07 -2.07
C TYR A 53 -0.01 4.83 -2.27
N ILE A 54 0.93 4.93 -3.21
CA ILE A 54 1.94 3.91 -3.49
C ILE A 54 2.83 3.75 -2.25
N ILE A 55 2.92 2.53 -1.72
CA ILE A 55 3.81 2.21 -0.61
C ILE A 55 5.04 1.50 -1.19
N SER A 56 6.23 1.92 -0.78
CA SER A 56 7.45 1.17 -1.10
C SER A 56 7.45 -0.17 -0.38
N GLU A 57 7.66 -1.26 -1.13
CA GLU A 57 7.80 -2.60 -0.56
C GLU A 57 9.26 -3.00 -0.45
N LEU A 58 9.62 -3.67 0.64
CA LEU A 58 10.94 -4.29 0.77
C LEU A 58 10.96 -5.57 -0.08
N TRP A 59 11.89 -5.66 -1.02
CA TRP A 59 12.07 -6.82 -1.88
C TRP A 59 13.29 -7.64 -1.48
N ASN A 60 13.14 -8.96 -1.45
CA ASN A 60 14.26 -9.89 -1.42
C ASN A 60 14.59 -10.28 -2.86
N TYR A 61 15.52 -9.55 -3.47
CA TYR A 61 15.93 -9.78 -4.86
C TYR A 61 16.55 -11.16 -5.09
N GLY A 62 17.17 -11.77 -4.07
CA GLY A 62 17.73 -13.13 -4.18
C GLY A 62 16.65 -14.20 -4.33
N GLU A 63 15.49 -13.97 -3.71
CA GLU A 63 14.35 -14.89 -3.72
C GLU A 63 13.28 -14.50 -4.75
N GLY A 64 13.44 -13.39 -5.46
CA GLY A 64 12.49 -12.94 -6.48
C GLY A 64 11.09 -12.61 -5.94
N ARG A 65 10.98 -12.22 -4.66
CA ARG A 65 9.70 -11.89 -4.00
C ARG A 65 9.83 -10.76 -3.00
N LYS A 66 8.69 -10.26 -2.53
CA LYS A 66 8.63 -9.36 -1.36
C LYS A 66 9.33 -10.01 -0.17
N ALA A 67 10.11 -9.20 0.54
CA ALA A 67 10.79 -9.62 1.75
C ALA A 67 9.76 -9.88 2.86
N THR A 68 10.00 -10.91 3.66
CA THR A 68 9.24 -11.17 4.88
C THR A 68 9.60 -10.15 5.96
N LEU A 69 8.73 -10.01 6.95
CA LEU A 69 9.01 -9.17 8.12
C LEU A 69 10.33 -9.59 8.81
N GLN A 70 10.56 -10.89 8.93
CA GLN A 70 11.78 -11.43 9.53
C GLN A 70 13.03 -11.03 8.73
N GLU A 71 12.99 -11.13 7.40
CA GLU A 71 14.08 -10.70 6.51
C GLU A 71 14.35 -9.20 6.68
N GLY A 72 13.29 -8.38 6.76
CA GLY A 72 13.40 -6.94 6.97
C GLY A 72 14.04 -6.57 8.32
N VAL A 73 13.58 -7.19 9.42
CA VAL A 73 14.14 -6.96 10.77
C VAL A 73 15.60 -7.39 10.82
N ALA A 74 15.94 -8.57 10.27
CA ALA A 74 17.31 -9.04 10.22
C ALA A 74 18.23 -8.10 9.42
N PHE A 75 17.73 -7.54 8.31
CA PHE A 75 18.47 -6.58 7.51
C PHE A 75 18.79 -5.29 8.29
N ILE A 76 17.79 -4.72 8.97
CA ILE A 76 17.95 -3.50 9.78
C ILE A 76 18.95 -3.73 10.92
N LEU A 77 18.82 -4.83 11.65
CA LEU A 77 19.73 -5.17 12.76
C LEU A 77 21.19 -5.31 12.28
N ARG A 78 21.40 -5.95 11.13
CA ARG A 78 22.73 -6.07 10.53
C ARG A 78 23.30 -4.71 10.16
N LYS A 79 22.51 -3.85 9.50
CA LYS A 79 22.95 -2.49 9.14
C LYS A 79 23.28 -1.65 10.37
N TRP A 80 22.47 -1.75 11.42
CA TRP A 80 22.71 -1.06 12.68
C TRP A 80 24.00 -1.49 13.37
N LYS A 81 24.28 -2.80 13.46
CA LYS A 81 25.56 -3.31 13.99
C LYS A 81 26.75 -2.75 13.22
N THR A 82 26.75 -2.91 11.89
CA THR A 82 27.83 -2.36 11.04
C THR A 82 28.01 -0.86 11.20
N TYR A 83 26.93 -0.10 11.38
CA TYR A 83 27.00 1.33 11.61
C TYR A 83 27.63 1.69 12.96
N ARG A 84 27.28 0.95 14.02
CA ARG A 84 27.87 1.13 15.36
C ARG A 84 29.37 0.81 15.37
N ASP A 85 29.74 -0.31 14.76
CA ASP A 85 31.14 -0.76 14.67
C ASP A 85 32.00 0.31 13.98
N LYS A 86 31.51 0.89 12.88
CA LYS A 86 32.19 1.98 12.15
C LYS A 86 32.34 3.27 12.95
N ARG A 87 31.53 3.48 13.98
CA ARG A 87 31.57 4.68 14.82
C ARG A 87 32.25 4.45 16.17
N GLY A 88 32.76 3.24 16.43
CA GLY A 88 33.35 2.88 17.72
C GLY A 88 32.36 2.98 18.88
N ILE A 89 31.05 2.92 18.60
CA ILE A 89 30.00 2.95 19.62
C ILE A 89 29.80 1.51 20.08
N ASN A 90 30.72 1.02 20.92
CA ASN A 90 30.65 -0.29 21.55
C ASN A 90 29.82 -0.22 22.84
#